data_AF-A0A2V2W2V3-F1
#
_entry.id   AF-A0A2V2W2V3-F1
#
_cell.length_a   1.000
_cell.length_b   1.000
_cell.length_c   1.000
_cell.angle_alpha   90.00
_cell.angle_beta   90.00
_cell.angle_gamma   90.00
#
_symmetry.space_group_name_H-M   'P 1'
#
loop_
_entity.id
_entity.type
_entity.pdbx_description
1 polymer ?
#
loop_
_entity_poly.entity_id
_entity_poly.type
_entity_poly.pdbx_seq_one_letter_code
_entity_poly.pdbx_strand_id
1 'polypeptide(L)'
;MKRVNAIESNREEARERQLSVVRERAKHEAGRMIKELEQRSGATLDEIERALEAKKRESSALQTGRENRIWEYEQTLEKIRMRKEDEESASEKLRQAMQQLEPGLSLRQSAIETKEQQLEMVKLDGARGREAVMRERHSIEAVRKTVREERCRQRRQWIHQIKEMNAKSPEQVRPLAEERKKNCEQATAKEDAAERALAAEVKMIEEYLPKLISLEDVPVNPG
;
A
#
# COMPACT_ATOMS: atom_id res chain seq x y z
N MET A 1 -111.68 18.11 -73.20
CA MET A 1 -110.67 18.44 -72.18
C MET A 1 -111.13 18.12 -70.75
N LYS A 2 -112.13 18.80 -70.16
CA LYS A 2 -112.43 18.65 -68.71
C LYS A 2 -112.90 17.25 -68.21
N ARG A 3 -113.65 16.47 -69.02
CA ARG A 3 -114.17 15.15 -68.60
C ARG A 3 -113.15 14.00 -68.67
N VAL A 4 -112.22 14.06 -69.63
CA VAL A 4 -111.15 13.07 -69.79
C VAL A 4 -110.19 13.17 -68.59
N ASN A 5 -109.80 14.39 -68.23
CA ASN A 5 -108.96 14.64 -67.05
C ASN A 5 -109.58 14.14 -65.74
N ALA A 6 -110.91 14.18 -65.59
CA ALA A 6 -111.59 13.68 -64.38
C ALA A 6 -111.59 12.14 -64.30
N ILE A 7 -111.69 11.44 -65.44
CA ILE A 7 -111.63 9.98 -65.51
C ILE A 7 -110.19 9.50 -65.25
N GLU A 8 -109.21 10.19 -65.83
CA GLU A 8 -107.79 9.94 -65.57
C GLU A 8 -107.45 10.18 -64.09
N SER A 9 -107.88 11.31 -63.51
CA SER A 9 -107.69 11.62 -62.08
C SER A 9 -108.29 10.54 -61.17
N ASN A 10 -109.52 10.09 -61.43
CA ASN A 10 -110.16 9.04 -60.63
C ASN A 10 -109.45 7.68 -60.76
N ARG A 11 -108.91 7.37 -61.94
CA ARG A 11 -108.14 6.14 -62.17
C ARG A 11 -106.75 6.21 -61.54
N GLU A 12 -106.13 7.39 -61.56
CA GLU A 12 -104.89 7.68 -60.82
C GLU A 12 -105.13 7.48 -59.31
N GLU A 13 -106.20 8.07 -58.78
CA GLU A 13 -106.57 7.94 -57.36
C GLU A 13 -106.88 6.50 -56.96
N ALA A 14 -107.60 5.75 -57.80
CA ALA A 14 -107.88 4.34 -57.53
C ALA A 14 -106.59 3.49 -57.52
N ARG A 15 -105.65 3.76 -58.44
CA ARG A 15 -104.33 3.12 -58.46
C ARG A 15 -103.50 3.48 -57.24
N GLU A 16 -103.47 4.75 -56.85
CA GLU A 16 -102.72 5.18 -55.67
C GLU A 16 -103.30 4.58 -54.38
N ARG A 17 -104.63 4.46 -54.26
CA ARG A 17 -105.27 3.75 -53.14
C ARG A 17 -104.85 2.28 -53.08
N GLN A 18 -104.81 1.58 -54.22
CA GLN A 18 -104.36 0.18 -54.29
C GLN A 18 -102.87 0.03 -53.94
N LEU A 19 -102.01 0.91 -54.47
CA LEU A 19 -100.58 0.92 -54.15
C LEU A 19 -100.34 1.24 -52.68
N SER A 20 -101.10 2.16 -52.09
CA SER A 20 -101.06 2.46 -50.67
C SER A 20 -101.35 1.20 -49.84
N VAL A 21 -102.41 0.44 -50.16
CA VAL A 21 -102.72 -0.82 -49.46
C VAL A 21 -101.61 -1.85 -49.58
N VAL A 22 -101.00 -2.00 -50.76
CA VAL A 22 -99.87 -2.93 -50.95
C VAL A 22 -98.65 -2.48 -50.15
N ARG A 23 -98.32 -1.18 -50.16
CA ARG A 23 -97.22 -0.61 -49.35
C ARG A 23 -97.45 -0.84 -47.86
N GLU A 24 -98.67 -0.65 -47.36
CA GLU A 24 -98.98 -0.86 -45.94
C GLU A 24 -98.90 -2.34 -45.55
N ARG A 25 -99.36 -3.27 -46.41
CA ARG A 25 -99.20 -4.71 -46.16
C ARG A 25 -97.73 -5.11 -46.13
N ALA A 26 -96.92 -4.63 -47.06
CA ALA A 26 -95.49 -4.89 -47.11
C ALA A 26 -94.76 -4.34 -45.87
N LYS A 27 -95.13 -3.14 -45.39
CA LYS A 27 -94.60 -2.57 -44.15
C LYS A 27 -94.95 -3.44 -42.93
N HIS A 28 -96.19 -3.88 -42.83
CA HIS A 28 -96.63 -4.72 -41.72
C HIS A 28 -95.92 -6.08 -41.71
N GLU A 29 -95.77 -6.70 -42.88
CA GLU A 29 -95.07 -7.97 -43.04
C GLU A 29 -93.58 -7.85 -42.72
N ALA A 30 -92.91 -6.80 -43.20
CA ALA A 30 -91.52 -6.50 -42.84
C ALA A 30 -91.35 -6.29 -41.33
N GLY A 31 -92.25 -5.54 -40.69
CA GLY A 31 -92.24 -5.33 -39.24
C GLY A 31 -92.44 -6.61 -38.43
N ARG A 32 -93.28 -7.55 -38.90
CA ARG A 32 -93.43 -8.87 -38.28
C ARG A 32 -92.16 -9.71 -38.41
N MET A 33 -91.56 -9.75 -39.61
CA MET A 33 -90.31 -10.48 -39.83
C MET A 33 -89.17 -9.94 -38.97
N ILE A 34 -89.04 -8.62 -38.82
CA ILE A 34 -88.04 -8.00 -37.93
C ILE A 34 -88.24 -8.48 -36.49
N LYS A 35 -89.46 -8.41 -35.95
CA LYS A 35 -89.75 -8.85 -34.57
C LYS A 35 -89.49 -10.34 -34.35
N GLU A 36 -89.83 -11.19 -35.31
CA GLU A 36 -89.54 -12.63 -35.23
C GLU A 36 -88.04 -12.90 -35.24
N LEU A 37 -87.27 -12.15 -36.04
CA LEU A 37 -85.81 -12.25 -36.06
C LEU A 37 -85.20 -11.81 -34.73
N GLU A 38 -85.65 -10.69 -34.16
CA GLU A 38 -85.19 -10.19 -32.84
C GLU A 38 -85.53 -11.17 -31.71
N GLN A 39 -86.71 -11.81 -31.76
CA GLN A 39 -87.09 -12.85 -30.80
C GLN A 39 -86.22 -14.10 -30.92
N ARG A 40 -85.88 -14.52 -32.15
CA ARG A 40 -85.00 -15.68 -32.39
C ARG A 40 -83.54 -15.40 -32.02
N SER A 41 -83.04 -14.20 -32.28
CA SER A 41 -81.66 -13.80 -31.94
C SER A 41 -81.49 -13.46 -30.46
N GLY A 42 -82.57 -13.09 -29.77
CA GLY A 42 -82.55 -12.67 -28.37
C GLY A 42 -81.96 -11.27 -28.15
N ALA A 43 -81.77 -10.49 -29.22
CA ALA A 43 -81.28 -9.12 -29.18
C ALA A 43 -81.91 -8.29 -30.30
N THR A 44 -82.27 -7.05 -30.00
CA THR A 44 -82.83 -6.12 -30.99
C THR A 44 -81.73 -5.59 -31.92
N LEU A 45 -82.09 -5.11 -33.11
CA LEU A 45 -81.12 -4.50 -34.03
C LEU A 45 -80.38 -3.32 -33.35
N ASP A 46 -81.11 -2.49 -32.62
CA ASP A 46 -80.58 -1.35 -31.87
C ASP A 46 -79.59 -1.77 -30.76
N GLU A 47 -79.79 -2.94 -30.13
CA GLU A 47 -78.85 -3.48 -29.14
C GLU A 47 -77.56 -3.95 -29.80
N ILE A 48 -77.65 -4.61 -30.95
CA ILE A 48 -76.49 -5.08 -31.72
C ILE A 48 -75.67 -3.89 -32.23
N GLU A 49 -76.33 -2.85 -32.76
CA GLU A 49 -75.67 -1.62 -33.21
C GLU A 49 -74.95 -0.92 -32.05
N ARG A 50 -75.61 -0.77 -30.89
CA ARG A 50 -74.99 -0.19 -29.70
C ARG A 50 -73.80 -1.01 -29.20
N ALA A 51 -73.91 -2.34 -29.19
CA ALA A 51 -72.83 -3.23 -28.78
C ALA A 51 -71.63 -3.17 -29.74
N LEU A 52 -71.89 -3.11 -31.05
CA LEU A 52 -70.85 -2.94 -32.07
C LEU A 52 -70.12 -1.61 -31.90
N GLU A 53 -70.86 -0.52 -31.70
CA GLU A 53 -70.27 0.80 -31.47
C GLU A 53 -69.50 0.88 -30.14
N ALA A 54 -69.93 0.18 -29.10
CA ALA A 54 -69.15 0.05 -27.87
C ALA A 54 -67.84 -0.72 -28.10
N LYS A 55 -67.89 -1.84 -28.84
CA LYS A 55 -66.69 -2.64 -29.16
C LYS A 55 -65.71 -1.91 -30.07
N LYS A 56 -66.19 -1.11 -31.03
CA LYS A 56 -65.32 -0.24 -31.84
C LYS A 56 -64.57 0.75 -30.95
N ARG A 57 -65.26 1.44 -30.03
CA ARG A 57 -64.63 2.37 -29.09
C ARG A 57 -63.61 1.68 -28.19
N GLU A 58 -63.94 0.51 -27.65
CA GLU A 58 -63.03 -0.30 -26.85
C GLU A 58 -61.78 -0.70 -27.65
N SER A 59 -61.97 -1.17 -28.88
CA SER A 59 -60.86 -1.53 -29.78
C SER A 59 -59.97 -0.33 -30.09
N SER A 60 -60.55 0.84 -30.38
CA SER A 60 -59.78 2.08 -30.61
C SER A 60 -58.99 2.49 -29.37
N ALA A 61 -59.60 2.44 -28.19
CA ALA A 61 -58.91 2.75 -26.93
C ALA A 61 -57.74 1.78 -26.65
N LEU A 62 -57.94 0.48 -26.89
CA LEU A 62 -56.90 -0.52 -26.76
C LEU A 62 -55.77 -0.31 -27.78
N GLN A 63 -56.10 0.08 -29.01
CA GLN A 63 -55.12 0.37 -30.05
C GLN A 63 -54.25 1.57 -29.68
N THR A 64 -54.86 2.70 -29.31
CA THR A 64 -54.12 3.88 -28.84
C THR A 64 -53.28 3.55 -27.60
N GLY A 65 -53.82 2.75 -26.67
CA GLY A 65 -53.08 2.31 -25.50
C GLY A 65 -51.89 1.39 -25.82
N ARG A 66 -51.93 0.63 -26.92
CA ARG A 66 -50.78 -0.16 -27.41
C ARG A 66 -49.75 0.73 -28.08
N GLU A 67 -50.18 1.64 -28.94
CA GLU A 67 -49.31 2.59 -29.65
C GLU A 67 -48.53 3.47 -28.67
N ASN A 68 -49.19 4.00 -27.64
CA ASN A 68 -48.53 4.78 -26.59
C ASN A 68 -47.44 3.97 -25.87
N ARG A 69 -47.74 2.72 -25.51
CA ARG A 69 -46.77 1.83 -24.85
C ARG A 69 -45.58 1.49 -25.75
N ILE A 70 -45.84 1.21 -27.03
CA ILE A 70 -44.78 0.97 -28.02
C ILE A 70 -43.87 2.20 -28.10
N TRP A 71 -44.46 3.38 -28.22
CA TRP A 71 -43.72 4.63 -28.27
C TRP A 71 -42.88 4.86 -27.00
N GLU A 72 -43.43 4.65 -25.80
CA GLU A 72 -42.69 4.75 -24.53
C GLU A 72 -41.52 3.77 -24.45
N TYR A 73 -41.71 2.53 -24.91
CA TYR A 73 -40.64 1.54 -24.95
C TYR A 73 -39.55 1.92 -25.95
N GLU A 74 -39.90 2.42 -27.13
CA GLU A 74 -38.94 2.91 -28.11
C GLU A 74 -38.10 4.06 -27.56
N GLN A 75 -38.74 5.04 -26.89
CA GLN A 75 -38.03 6.15 -26.25
C GLN A 75 -37.09 5.67 -25.12
N THR A 76 -37.51 4.66 -24.36
CA THR A 76 -36.68 4.09 -23.29
C THR A 76 -35.50 3.32 -23.86
N LEU A 77 -35.71 2.52 -24.91
CA LEU A 77 -34.64 1.79 -25.59
C LEU A 77 -33.62 2.74 -26.19
N GLU A 78 -34.05 3.86 -26.77
CA GLU A 78 -33.14 4.85 -27.33
C GLU A 78 -32.28 5.52 -26.25
N LYS A 79 -32.87 5.88 -25.10
CA LYS A 79 -32.11 6.37 -23.95
C LYS A 79 -31.08 5.36 -23.44
N ILE A 80 -31.43 4.07 -23.43
CA ILE A 80 -30.51 3.00 -23.02
C ILE A 80 -29.36 2.86 -24.02
N ARG A 81 -29.64 2.92 -25.33
CA ARG A 81 -28.61 2.85 -26.37
C ARG A 81 -27.60 3.98 -26.24
N MET A 82 -28.06 5.22 -26.10
CA MET A 82 -27.19 6.38 -25.94
C MET A 82 -26.32 6.26 -24.68
N ARG A 83 -26.90 5.89 -23.54
CA ARG A 83 -26.14 5.67 -22.30
C ARG A 83 -25.09 4.57 -22.44
N LYS A 84 -25.46 3.47 -23.09
CA LYS A 84 -24.54 2.37 -23.36
C LYS A 84 -23.34 2.84 -24.19
N GLU A 85 -23.57 3.61 -25.25
CA GLU A 85 -22.50 4.15 -26.10
C GLU A 85 -21.58 5.10 -25.32
N ASP A 86 -22.15 5.99 -24.50
CA ASP A 86 -21.38 6.89 -23.63
C ASP A 86 -20.52 6.11 -22.63
N GLU A 87 -21.09 5.09 -21.99
CA GLU A 87 -20.39 4.21 -21.03
C GLU A 87 -19.28 3.39 -21.69
N GLU A 88 -19.52 2.86 -22.90
CA GLU A 88 -18.51 2.14 -23.68
C GLU A 88 -17.37 3.07 -24.09
N SER A 89 -17.66 4.30 -24.53
CA SER A 89 -16.67 5.33 -24.85
C SER A 89 -15.84 5.73 -23.62
N ALA A 90 -16.48 5.93 -22.47
CA ALA A 90 -15.79 6.23 -21.21
C ALA A 90 -14.87 5.08 -20.77
N SER A 91 -15.35 3.83 -20.90
CA SER A 91 -14.59 2.63 -20.57
C SER A 91 -13.36 2.46 -21.49
N GLU A 92 -13.50 2.75 -22.78
CA GLU A 92 -12.39 2.74 -23.73
C GLU A 92 -11.31 3.76 -23.36
N LYS A 93 -11.71 5.00 -23.06
CA LYS A 93 -10.79 6.06 -22.62
C LYS A 93 -10.04 5.67 -21.35
N LEU A 94 -10.73 5.04 -20.39
CA LEU A 94 -10.09 4.54 -19.17
C LEU A 94 -9.07 3.44 -19.46
N ARG A 95 -9.40 2.49 -20.34
CA ARG A 95 -8.49 1.42 -20.74
C ARG A 95 -7.22 1.98 -21.41
N GLN A 96 -7.39 2.95 -22.29
CA GLN A 96 -6.26 3.65 -22.91
C GLN A 96 -5.40 4.36 -21.87
N ALA A 97 -6.01 5.08 -20.92
CA ALA A 97 -5.27 5.74 -19.85
C ALA A 97 -4.46 4.75 -19.00
N MET A 98 -5.04 3.58 -18.68
CA MET A 98 -4.33 2.51 -17.97
C MET A 98 -3.13 2.00 -18.77
N GLN A 99 -3.30 1.74 -20.07
CA GLN A 99 -2.22 1.30 -20.96
C GLN A 99 -1.09 2.33 -21.08
N GLN A 100 -1.39 3.63 -21.02
CA GLN A 100 -0.36 4.68 -21.05
C GLN A 100 0.45 4.76 -19.74
N LEU A 101 -0.17 4.43 -18.60
CA LEU A 101 0.49 4.47 -17.29
C LEU A 101 1.30 3.21 -16.99
N GLU A 102 0.94 2.08 -17.58
CA GLU A 102 1.55 0.77 -17.35
C GLU A 102 3.08 0.74 -17.63
N PRO A 103 3.61 1.30 -18.74
CA PRO A 103 5.05 1.38 -18.94
C PRO A 103 5.77 2.21 -17.87
N GLY A 104 5.15 3.31 -17.43
CA GLY A 104 5.71 4.17 -16.39
C GLY A 104 5.77 3.48 -15.02
N LEU A 105 4.76 2.65 -14.71
CA LEU A 105 4.76 1.81 -13.52
C LEU A 105 5.88 0.77 -13.57
N SER A 106 6.00 0.04 -14.68
CA SER A 106 7.03 -0.97 -14.87
C SER A 106 8.45 -0.38 -14.76
N LEU A 107 8.69 0.79 -15.38
CA LEU A 107 9.98 1.49 -15.26
C LEU A 107 10.32 1.86 -13.81
N ARG A 108 9.34 2.34 -13.04
CA ARG A 108 9.54 2.68 -11.62
C ARG A 108 9.81 1.44 -10.79
N GLN A 109 9.10 0.34 -11.05
CA GLN A 109 9.33 -0.94 -10.37
C GLN A 109 10.76 -1.44 -10.59
N SER A 110 11.22 -1.49 -11.86
CA SER A 110 12.60 -1.90 -12.15
C SER A 110 13.65 -0.95 -11.55
N ALA A 111 13.37 0.35 -11.50
CA ALA A 111 14.25 1.32 -10.86
C ALA A 111 14.36 1.11 -9.34
N ILE A 112 13.24 0.78 -8.68
CA ILE A 112 13.20 0.43 -7.26
C ILE A 112 14.00 -0.85 -6.99
N GLU A 113 13.76 -1.92 -7.75
CA GLU A 113 14.51 -3.19 -7.62
C GLU A 113 16.02 -2.98 -7.77
N THR A 114 16.44 -2.17 -8.76
CA THR A 114 17.86 -1.84 -8.95
C THR A 114 18.42 -1.09 -7.73
N LYS A 115 17.66 -0.15 -7.16
CA LYS A 115 18.08 0.60 -5.96
C LYS A 115 18.14 -0.27 -4.72
N GLU A 116 17.24 -1.23 -4.58
CA GLU A 116 17.25 -2.21 -3.50
C GLU A 116 18.50 -3.10 -3.58
N GLN A 117 18.85 -3.58 -4.78
CA GLN A 117 20.09 -4.34 -4.99
C GLN A 117 21.34 -3.51 -4.67
N GLN A 118 21.39 -2.24 -5.10
CA GLN A 118 22.49 -1.34 -4.76
C GLN A 118 22.60 -1.12 -3.24
N LEU A 119 21.47 -0.96 -2.56
CA LEU A 119 21.44 -0.77 -1.12
C LEU A 119 21.94 -2.01 -0.38
N GLU A 120 21.59 -3.20 -0.83
CA GLU A 120 22.05 -4.46 -0.24
C GLU A 120 23.58 -4.61 -0.35
N MET A 121 24.15 -4.29 -1.52
CA MET A 121 25.61 -4.28 -1.71
C MET A 121 26.31 -3.32 -0.75
N VAL A 122 25.80 -2.10 -0.59
CA VAL A 122 26.36 -1.11 0.34
C VAL A 122 26.28 -1.59 1.80
N LYS A 123 25.19 -2.25 2.20
CA LYS A 123 25.06 -2.83 3.55
C LYS A 123 26.10 -3.92 3.79
N LEU A 124 26.32 -4.80 2.81
CA LEU A 124 27.33 -5.85 2.88
C LEU A 124 28.74 -5.28 2.99
N ASP A 125 29.09 -4.29 2.17
CA ASP A 125 30.38 -3.62 2.24
C ASP A 125 30.59 -2.90 3.58
N GLY A 126 29.54 -2.22 4.07
CA GLY A 126 29.56 -1.61 5.40
C GLY A 126 29.75 -2.62 6.52
N ALA A 127 29.13 -3.81 6.43
CA ALA A 127 29.32 -4.90 7.39
C ALA A 127 30.75 -5.45 7.34
N ARG A 128 31.28 -5.72 6.15
CA ARG A 128 32.67 -6.17 5.95
C ARG A 128 33.67 -5.16 6.48
N GLY A 129 33.44 -3.87 6.26
CA GLY A 129 34.27 -2.79 6.78
C GLY A 129 34.30 -2.78 8.32
N ARG A 130 33.13 -2.90 8.97
CA ARG A 130 33.06 -3.00 10.43
C ARG A 130 33.81 -4.22 10.96
N GLU A 131 33.63 -5.38 10.33
CA GLU A 131 34.35 -6.60 10.70
C GLU A 131 35.87 -6.47 10.55
N ALA A 132 36.34 -5.83 9.48
CA ALA A 132 37.77 -5.58 9.26
C ALA A 132 38.34 -4.69 10.37
N VAL A 133 37.67 -3.58 10.70
CA VAL A 133 38.07 -2.68 11.79
C VAL A 133 38.10 -3.42 13.13
N MET A 134 37.09 -4.24 13.43
CA MET A 134 37.07 -5.02 14.66
C MET A 134 38.24 -6.01 14.71
N ARG A 135 38.51 -6.75 13.62
CA ARG A 135 39.64 -7.68 13.55
C ARG A 135 40.99 -6.98 13.77
N GLU A 136 41.20 -5.84 13.12
CA GLU A 136 42.42 -5.06 13.27
C GLU A 136 42.59 -4.52 14.70
N ARG A 137 41.52 -4.01 15.32
CA ARG A 137 41.55 -3.59 16.73
C ARG A 137 41.99 -4.71 17.66
N HIS A 138 41.42 -5.91 17.51
CA HIS A 138 41.83 -7.07 18.30
C HIS A 138 43.29 -7.46 18.05
N SER A 139 43.74 -7.40 16.79
CA SER A 139 45.15 -7.66 16.43
C SER A 139 46.10 -6.65 17.09
N ILE A 140 45.78 -5.35 17.02
CA ILE A 140 46.56 -4.29 17.66
C ILE A 140 46.56 -4.46 19.18
N GLU A 141 45.43 -4.80 19.78
CA GLU A 141 45.34 -5.02 21.21
C GLU A 141 46.18 -6.22 21.67
N ALA A 142 46.17 -7.31 20.91
CA ALA A 142 47.04 -8.46 21.14
C ALA A 142 48.52 -8.07 21.08
N VAL A 143 48.94 -7.30 20.07
CA VAL A 143 50.32 -6.79 19.95
C VAL A 143 50.66 -5.85 21.10
N ARG A 144 49.76 -4.95 21.51
CA ARG A 144 49.99 -4.06 22.66
C ARG A 144 50.17 -4.86 23.95
N LYS A 145 49.41 -5.94 24.13
CA LYS A 145 49.54 -6.83 25.28
C LYS A 145 50.92 -7.50 25.30
N THR A 146 51.35 -8.08 24.19
CA THR A 146 52.67 -8.73 24.12
C THR A 146 53.82 -7.76 24.36
N VAL A 147 53.76 -6.54 23.81
CA VAL A 147 54.76 -5.49 24.05
C VAL A 147 54.81 -5.09 25.52
N ARG A 148 53.65 -4.88 26.17
CA ARG A 148 53.60 -4.55 27.61
C ARG A 148 54.16 -5.68 28.47
N GLU A 149 53.84 -6.92 28.16
CA GLU A 149 54.36 -8.09 28.88
C GLU A 149 55.89 -8.20 28.75
N GLU A 150 56.43 -7.98 27.55
CA GLU A 150 57.86 -8.01 27.30
C GLU A 150 58.60 -6.87 28.04
N ARG A 151 58.05 -5.65 28.01
CA ARG A 151 58.56 -4.52 28.82
C ARG A 151 58.55 -4.83 30.31
N CYS A 152 57.47 -5.42 30.83
CA CYS A 152 57.42 -5.84 32.23
C CYS A 152 58.49 -6.89 32.56
N ARG A 153 58.79 -7.83 31.64
CA ARG A 153 59.88 -8.80 31.81
C ARG A 153 61.24 -8.11 31.85
N GLN A 154 61.52 -7.20 30.92
CA GLN A 154 62.77 -6.42 30.90
C GLN A 154 62.96 -5.62 32.19
N ARG A 155 61.92 -4.91 32.66
CA ARG A 155 61.99 -4.16 33.92
C ARG A 155 62.25 -5.06 35.11
N ARG A 156 61.62 -6.24 35.18
CA ARG A 156 61.92 -7.24 36.22
C ARG A 156 63.39 -7.68 36.21
N GLN A 157 63.96 -7.92 35.02
CA GLN A 157 65.38 -8.26 34.87
C GLN A 157 66.29 -7.13 35.34
N TRP A 158 66.01 -5.88 34.95
CA TRP A 158 66.79 -4.71 35.38
C TRP A 158 66.72 -4.51 36.90
N ILE A 159 65.52 -4.62 37.49
CA ILE A 159 65.33 -4.53 38.95
C ILE A 159 66.16 -5.61 39.66
N HIS A 160 66.18 -6.83 39.12
CA HIS A 160 66.97 -7.92 39.69
C HIS A 160 68.47 -7.58 39.69
N GLN A 161 69.00 -7.12 38.55
CA GLN A 161 70.40 -6.69 38.44
C GLN A 161 70.75 -5.54 39.39
N ILE A 162 69.88 -4.54 39.52
CA ILE A 162 70.08 -3.42 40.46
C ILE A 162 70.11 -3.93 41.90
N LYS A 163 69.20 -4.86 42.27
CA LYS A 163 69.21 -5.47 43.61
C LYS A 163 70.50 -6.25 43.89
N GLU A 164 70.98 -7.02 42.91
CA GLU A 164 72.26 -7.73 43.03
C GLU A 164 73.44 -6.77 43.22
N MET A 165 73.46 -5.65 42.49
CA MET A 165 74.48 -4.60 42.66
C MET A 165 74.37 -3.91 44.03
N ASN A 166 73.16 -3.54 44.43
CA ASN A 166 72.88 -2.89 45.71
C ASN A 166 73.27 -3.78 46.90
N ALA A 167 73.08 -5.09 46.82
CA ALA A 167 73.51 -6.03 47.86
C ALA A 167 75.04 -6.07 48.00
N LYS A 168 75.78 -5.97 46.90
CA LYS A 168 77.26 -5.98 46.89
C LYS A 168 77.86 -4.65 47.35
N SER A 169 77.14 -3.54 47.25
CA SER A 169 77.68 -2.20 47.57
C SER A 169 78.08 -2.05 49.05
N PRO A 170 77.24 -2.41 50.05
CA PRO A 170 77.65 -2.45 51.46
C PRO A 170 78.73 -3.49 51.75
N GLU A 171 78.72 -4.62 51.03
CA GLU A 171 79.75 -5.67 51.18
C GLU A 171 81.13 -5.21 50.74
N GLN A 172 81.23 -4.27 49.79
CA GLN A 172 82.51 -3.67 49.40
C GLN A 172 83.05 -2.68 50.44
N VAL A 173 82.17 -2.07 51.24
CA VAL A 173 82.56 -1.12 52.29
C VAL A 173 82.85 -1.83 53.61
N ARG A 174 82.25 -3.01 53.86
CA ARG A 174 82.43 -3.82 55.07
C ARG A 174 83.90 -4.16 55.39
N PRO A 175 84.77 -4.55 54.44
CA PRO A 175 86.18 -4.81 54.70
C PRO A 175 86.93 -3.60 55.28
N LEU A 176 86.60 -2.38 54.85
CA LEU A 176 87.20 -1.15 55.37
C LEU A 176 86.84 -0.95 56.85
N ALA A 177 85.59 -1.25 57.23
CA ALA A 177 85.16 -1.23 58.62
C ALA A 177 85.80 -2.36 59.47
N GLU A 178 86.02 -3.53 58.88
CA GLU A 178 86.68 -4.67 59.54
C GLU A 178 88.19 -4.46 59.74
N GLU A 179 88.87 -3.85 58.76
CA GLU A 179 90.28 -3.46 58.85
C GLU A 179 90.51 -2.41 59.94
N ARG A 180 89.65 -1.38 60.02
CA ARG A 180 89.69 -0.39 61.12
C ARG A 180 89.53 -1.05 62.50
N LYS A 181 88.61 -2.00 62.65
CA LYS A 181 88.46 -2.79 63.89
C LYS A 181 89.71 -3.58 64.25
N LYS A 182 90.39 -4.19 63.27
CA LYS A 182 91.66 -4.91 63.49
C LYS A 182 92.79 -3.97 63.90
N ASN A 183 92.84 -2.77 63.36
CA ASN A 183 93.87 -1.77 63.64
C ASN A 183 93.60 -0.93 64.91
N CYS A 184 92.50 -1.17 65.62
CA CYS A 184 92.03 -0.38 66.78
C CYS A 184 91.76 1.11 66.46
N GLU A 185 91.46 1.42 65.20
CA GLU A 185 91.16 2.77 64.73
C GLU A 185 89.66 3.06 64.85
N GLN A 186 89.28 4.23 65.35
CA GLN A 186 87.88 4.68 65.35
C GLN A 186 87.52 5.24 63.97
N ALA A 187 86.34 4.88 63.48
CA ALA A 187 85.77 5.51 62.29
C ALA A 187 85.65 7.01 62.51
N THR A 188 86.05 7.81 61.52
CA THR A 188 85.82 9.25 61.60
C THR A 188 84.33 9.55 61.43
N ALA A 189 83.84 10.62 62.05
CA ALA A 189 82.43 11.02 61.94
C ALA A 189 81.96 11.19 60.48
N LYS A 190 82.89 11.50 59.55
CA LYS A 190 82.61 11.62 58.12
C LYS A 190 82.41 10.27 57.45
N GLU A 191 83.20 9.26 57.81
CA GLU A 191 83.09 7.91 57.26
C GLU A 191 81.81 7.20 57.75
N ASP A 192 81.51 7.30 59.05
CA ASP A 192 80.26 6.77 59.62
C ASP A 192 79.02 7.44 59.02
N ALA A 193 79.09 8.74 58.73
CA ALA A 193 78.02 9.46 58.05
C ALA A 193 77.86 9.00 56.60
N ALA A 194 78.96 8.72 55.89
CA ALA A 194 78.95 8.24 54.51
C ALA A 194 78.40 6.81 54.40
N GLU A 195 78.77 5.90 55.31
CA GLU A 195 78.23 4.53 55.34
C GLU A 195 76.72 4.52 55.62
N ARG A 196 76.26 5.35 56.56
CA ARG A 196 74.83 5.51 56.85
C ARG A 196 74.07 6.15 55.68
N ALA A 197 74.67 7.13 55.00
CA ALA A 197 74.09 7.73 53.80
C ALA A 197 73.93 6.70 52.68
N LEU A 198 74.97 5.89 52.42
CA LEU A 198 74.92 4.82 51.41
C LEU A 198 73.83 3.78 51.72
N ALA A 199 73.73 3.33 52.97
CA ALA A 199 72.68 2.39 53.37
C ALA A 199 71.28 2.99 53.21
N ALA A 200 71.11 4.29 53.50
CA ALA A 200 69.85 5.00 53.31
C ALA A 200 69.49 5.16 51.82
N GLU A 201 70.47 5.44 50.96
CA GLU A 201 70.28 5.53 49.50
C GLU A 201 69.91 4.19 48.89
N VAL A 202 70.61 3.10 49.26
CA VAL A 202 70.27 1.74 48.81
C VAL A 202 68.84 1.38 49.20
N LYS A 203 68.46 1.67 50.46
CA LYS A 203 67.11 1.43 50.96
C LYS A 203 66.05 2.24 50.18
N MET A 204 66.31 3.53 49.95
CA MET A 204 65.46 4.39 49.13
C MET A 204 65.27 3.81 47.72
N ILE A 205 66.35 3.40 47.05
CA ILE A 205 66.27 2.80 45.71
C ILE A 205 65.40 1.54 45.74
N GLU A 206 65.63 0.64 46.69
CA GLU A 206 64.87 -0.61 46.82
C GLU A 206 63.37 -0.42 47.05
N GLU A 207 62.97 0.62 47.78
CA GLU A 207 61.57 0.99 48.00
C GLU A 207 60.88 1.47 46.70
N TYR A 208 61.63 2.08 45.77
CA TYR A 208 61.09 2.57 44.50
C TYR A 208 61.07 1.51 43.39
N LEU A 209 62.01 0.55 43.38
CA LEU A 209 62.14 -0.44 42.30
C LEU A 209 60.83 -1.19 41.93
N PRO A 210 60.01 -1.68 42.89
CA PRO A 210 58.77 -2.39 42.54
C PRO A 210 57.76 -1.53 41.77
N LYS A 211 57.73 -0.22 42.03
CA LYS A 211 56.80 0.73 41.38
C LYS A 211 57.08 0.87 39.88
N LEU A 212 58.32 0.60 39.46
CA LEU A 212 58.72 0.66 38.06
C LEU A 212 58.12 -0.47 37.20
N ILE A 213 57.75 -1.60 37.79
CA ILE A 213 57.15 -2.72 37.04
C ILE A 213 55.79 -2.31 36.47
N SER A 214 55.00 -1.58 37.25
CA SER A 214 53.61 -1.21 36.92
C SER A 214 53.47 0.09 36.13
N LEU A 215 54.58 0.76 35.80
CA LEU A 215 54.55 2.01 35.03
C LEU A 215 53.99 1.76 33.63
N GLU A 216 52.86 2.33 33.28
CA GLU A 216 52.36 2.22 31.91
C GLU A 216 53.24 3.02 30.95
N ASP A 217 53.65 2.40 29.84
CA ASP A 217 54.37 3.07 28.75
C ASP A 217 53.43 3.89 27.84
N VAL A 218 52.22 4.22 28.31
CA VAL A 218 51.27 5.00 27.50
C VAL A 218 51.81 6.43 27.43
N PRO A 219 52.12 6.96 26.23
CA PRO A 219 52.35 8.39 26.10
C PRO A 219 51.06 9.09 26.52
N VAL A 220 51.10 9.80 27.65
CA VAL A 220 50.05 10.75 28.01
C VAL A 220 50.11 11.81 26.93
N ASN A 221 49.17 11.77 25.99
CA ASN A 221 49.03 12.82 25.00
C ASN A 221 48.62 14.07 25.80
N PRO A 222 49.46 15.11 25.91
CA PRO A 222 49.02 16.36 26.49
C PRO A 222 48.04 16.96 25.47
N GLY A 223 46.76 17.01 25.84
CA GLY A 223 45.70 17.58 25.01
C GLY A 223 45.93 19.06 24.71
#